data_AF-A0A8T0PKF5-F1
#
_entry.id   AF-A0A8T0PKF5-F1
#
_cell.length_a   1.000
_cell.length_b   1.000
_cell.length_c   1.000
_cell.angle_alpha   90.00
_cell.angle_beta   90.00
_cell.angle_gamma   90.00
#
_symmetry.space_group_name_H-M   'P 1'
#
loop_
_entity.id
_entity.type
_entity.pdbx_description
1 polymer ?
#
loop_
_entity_poly.entity_id
_entity_poly.type
_entity_poly.pdbx_seq_one_letter_code
_entity_poly.pdbx_strand_id
1 'polypeptide(L)'
;MCAVCLAQINPAPAFMSSLTKLIREILPSQGKLFIENDAVAALASGTMGKLHGCMLIARTGTIAYGFTSDGREALVAGAGPVLDDWGRQ
;
A
#
# COMPACT_ATOMS: atom_id res chain seq x y z
N MET A 1 -12.95 -20.34 1.79
CA MET A 1 -12.83 -19.08 2.55
C MET A 1 -12.22 -18.05 1.61
N CYS A 2 -12.88 -16.91 1.36
CA CYS A 2 -12.40 -15.89 0.42
C CYS A 2 -11.78 -14.71 1.19
N ALA A 3 -10.66 -14.18 0.70
CA ALA A 3 -10.00 -13.01 1.27
C ALA A 3 -9.79 -11.97 0.17
N VAL A 4 -10.02 -10.70 0.51
CA VAL A 4 -9.78 -9.56 -0.39
C VAL A 4 -8.77 -8.64 0.27
N CYS A 5 -7.69 -8.33 -0.45
CA CYS A 5 -6.69 -7.36 -0.04
C CYS A 5 -6.80 -6.13 -0.95
N LEU A 6 -6.97 -4.96 -0.35
CA LEU A 6 -7.01 -3.68 -1.05
C LEU A 6 -5.77 -2.89 -0.69
N ALA A 7 -5.11 -2.33 -1.70
CA ALA A 7 -3.89 -1.56 -1.53
C ALA A 7 -4.16 -0.11 -1.94
N GLN A 8 -3.96 0.85 -1.03
CA GLN A 8 -4.34 2.26 -1.23
C GLN A 8 -3.35 3.24 -0.61
N ILE A 9 -3.27 4.45 -1.16
CA ILE A 9 -2.40 5.52 -0.66
C ILE A 9 -3.19 6.50 0.24
N ASN A 10 -2.83 6.54 1.53
CA ASN A 10 -3.28 7.47 2.59
C ASN A 10 -4.67 8.12 2.42
N PRO A 11 -5.76 7.35 2.31
CA PRO A 11 -7.10 7.91 2.22
C PRO A 11 -7.54 8.56 3.55
N ALA A 12 -8.35 9.61 3.46
CA ALA A 12 -8.97 10.22 4.63
C ALA A 12 -9.84 9.19 5.40
N PRO A 13 -9.94 9.26 6.75
CA PRO A 13 -10.71 8.30 7.55
C PRO A 13 -12.17 8.13 7.11
N ALA A 14 -12.81 9.22 6.66
CA ALA A 14 -14.18 9.19 6.15
C ALA A 14 -14.32 8.35 4.85
N PHE A 15 -13.30 8.39 3.99
CA PHE A 15 -13.26 7.58 2.78
C PHE A 15 -13.10 6.09 3.12
N MET A 16 -12.24 5.76 4.08
CA MET A 16 -12.02 4.37 4.53
C MET A 16 -13.29 3.70 5.02
N SER A 17 -14.08 4.41 5.83
CA SER A 17 -15.38 3.93 6.31
C SER A 17 -16.36 3.66 5.15
N SER A 18 -16.42 4.58 4.19
CA SER A 18 -17.31 4.49 3.02
C SER A 18 -16.91 3.34 2.09
N LEU A 19 -15.62 3.20 1.82
CA LEU A 19 -15.06 2.13 1.00
C LEU A 19 -15.27 0.75 1.63
N THR A 20 -15.01 0.63 2.93
CA THR A 20 -15.22 -0.63 3.66
C THR A 20 -16.68 -1.05 3.59
N LYS A 21 -17.61 -0.10 3.77
CA LYS A 21 -19.05 -0.36 3.65
C LYS A 21 -19.41 -0.86 2.25
N LEU A 22 -18.97 -0.15 1.20
CA LEU A 22 -19.23 -0.53 -0.19
C LEU A 22 -18.72 -1.94 -0.50
N ILE A 23 -17.52 -2.28 -0.04
CA ILE A 23 -16.90 -3.58 -0.34
C ILE A 23 -17.56 -4.70 0.45
N ARG A 24 -18.05 -4.42 1.66
CA ARG A 24 -18.87 -5.37 2.43
C ARG A 24 -20.26 -5.60 1.84
N GLU A 25 -20.81 -4.62 1.12
CA GLU A 25 -22.07 -4.79 0.37
C GLU A 25 -21.88 -5.70 -0.86
N ILE A 26 -20.69 -5.67 -1.48
CA ILE A 26 -20.37 -6.48 -2.68
C ILE A 26 -19.91 -7.89 -2.29
N LEU A 27 -19.16 -8.04 -1.20
CA LEU A 27 -18.58 -9.33 -0.80
C LEU A 27 -19.55 -10.16 0.04
N PRO A 28 -19.53 -11.51 -0.11
CA PRO A 28 -20.24 -12.40 0.79
C PRO A 28 -19.83 -12.12 2.24
N SER A 29 -20.80 -12.09 3.16
CA SER A 29 -20.66 -11.68 4.57
C SER A 29 -19.61 -12.45 5.40
N GLN A 30 -19.02 -13.50 4.85
CA GLN A 30 -18.06 -14.39 5.51
C GLN A 30 -16.60 -14.19 5.03
N GLY A 31 -16.35 -13.28 4.09
CA GLY A 31 -15.01 -12.98 3.60
C GLY A 31 -14.17 -12.15 4.58
N LYS A 32 -12.86 -12.41 4.63
CA LYS A 32 -11.90 -11.53 5.33
C LYS A 32 -11.53 -10.36 4.41
N LEU A 33 -11.53 -9.15 4.95
CA LEU A 33 -11.15 -7.93 4.24
C LEU A 33 -9.91 -7.36 4.91
N PHE A 34 -8.83 -7.22 4.13
CA PHE A 34 -7.58 -6.59 4.54
C PHE A 34 -7.39 -5.33 3.71
N ILE A 35 -7.06 -4.21 4.37
CA ILE A 35 -6.77 -2.95 3.71
C ILE A 35 -5.37 -2.56 4.12
N GLU A 36 -4.48 -2.47 3.14
CA GLU A 36 -3.06 -2.22 3.32
C GLU A 36 -2.64 -1.01 2.47
N ASN A 37 -1.45 -0.48 2.74
CA ASN A 37 -0.85 0.53 1.89
C ASN A 37 -0.50 -0.07 0.51
N ASP A 38 -0.60 0.70 -0.56
CA ASP A 38 -0.23 0.25 -1.91
C ASP A 38 1.24 -0.16 -2.02
N ALA A 39 2.12 0.44 -1.22
CA ALA A 39 3.52 0.06 -1.10
C ALA A 39 3.71 -1.37 -0.55
N VAL A 40 2.81 -1.86 0.33
CA VAL A 40 2.86 -3.25 0.83
C VAL A 40 2.55 -4.25 -0.29
N ALA A 41 1.48 -3.99 -1.05
CA ALA A 41 1.11 -4.85 -2.16
C ALA A 41 2.18 -4.87 -3.25
N ALA A 42 2.80 -3.73 -3.50
CA ALA A 42 3.80 -3.60 -4.53
C ALA A 42 5.16 -4.19 -4.10
N LEU A 43 5.53 -4.09 -2.82
CA LEU A 43 6.64 -4.86 -2.24
C LEU A 43 6.40 -6.36 -2.37
N ALA A 44 5.25 -6.87 -1.88
CA ALA A 44 4.92 -8.29 -1.94
C ALA A 44 4.92 -8.84 -3.39
N SER A 45 4.47 -8.03 -4.35
CA SER A 45 4.50 -8.37 -5.77
C SER A 45 5.94 -8.43 -6.31
N GLY A 46 6.80 -7.50 -5.89
CA GLY A 46 8.21 -7.45 -6.31
C GLY A 46 9.12 -8.49 -5.67
N THR A 47 8.71 -9.08 -4.54
CA THR A 47 9.52 -10.02 -3.75
C THR A 47 8.99 -11.46 -3.76
N MET A 48 8.04 -11.78 -4.64
CA MET A 48 7.37 -13.09 -4.72
C MET A 48 6.70 -13.49 -3.39
N GLY A 49 6.04 -12.54 -2.73
CA GLY A 49 5.31 -12.75 -1.47
C GLY A 49 6.17 -12.74 -0.22
N LYS A 50 7.49 -12.51 -0.35
CA LYS A 50 8.35 -12.29 0.82
C LYS A 50 8.10 -10.88 1.34
N LEU A 51 7.40 -10.73 2.45
CA LEU A 51 7.11 -9.43 3.10
C LEU A 51 8.36 -8.80 3.75
N HIS A 52 9.54 -8.93 3.12
CA HIS A 52 10.80 -8.30 3.50
C HIS A 52 11.62 -8.02 2.24
N GLY A 53 12.37 -6.92 2.27
CA GLY A 53 13.06 -6.35 1.12
C GLY A 53 12.74 -4.86 0.99
N CYS A 54 13.26 -4.23 -0.06
CA CYS A 54 12.97 -2.85 -0.40
C CYS A 54 12.29 -2.77 -1.77
N MET A 55 11.47 -1.75 -1.92
CA MET A 55 10.71 -1.45 -3.12
C MET A 55 10.81 0.06 -3.40
N LEU A 56 11.06 0.40 -4.65
CA LEU A 56 11.06 1.77 -5.14
C LEU A 56 9.92 1.93 -6.15
N ILE A 57 9.00 2.84 -5.88
CA ILE A 57 7.99 3.27 -6.86
C ILE A 57 8.48 4.59 -7.45
N ALA A 58 8.84 4.58 -8.72
CA ALA A 58 9.26 5.77 -9.45
C ALA A 58 8.27 6.05 -10.59
N ARG A 59 7.48 7.11 -10.44
CA ARG A 59 6.56 7.63 -11.46
C ARG A 59 6.64 9.16 -11.44
N THR A 60 5.51 9.87 -11.36
CA THR A 60 5.47 11.33 -11.15
C THR A 60 5.97 11.71 -9.75
N GLY A 61 5.78 10.79 -8.79
CA GLY A 61 6.35 10.84 -7.45
C GLY A 61 7.37 9.71 -7.27
N THR A 62 8.23 9.80 -6.26
CA THR A 62 9.15 8.72 -5.89
C THR A 62 8.95 8.34 -4.44
N ILE A 63 8.66 7.07 -4.16
CA ILE A 63 8.67 6.56 -2.78
C ILE A 63 9.56 5.34 -2.68
N ALA A 64 10.32 5.24 -1.59
CA ALA A 64 11.04 4.04 -1.22
C ALA A 64 10.40 3.46 0.04
N TYR A 65 10.08 2.17 -0.03
CA TYR A 65 9.41 1.45 1.02
C TYR A 65 10.13 0.14 1.30
N GLY A 66 10.22 -0.27 2.56
CA GLY A 66 10.89 -1.52 2.88
C GLY A 66 10.47 -2.14 4.20
N PHE A 67 10.60 -3.45 4.24
CA PHE A 67 10.47 -4.26 5.44
C PHE A 67 11.75 -5.06 5.69
N THR A 68 12.18 -5.06 6.93
CA THR A 68 13.26 -5.92 7.41
C THR A 68 12.70 -7.31 7.77
N SER A 69 13.57 -8.32 7.81
CA SER A 69 13.16 -9.69 8.19
C SER A 69 12.64 -9.80 9.63
N ASP A 70 12.99 -8.85 10.50
CA ASP A 70 12.49 -8.73 11.87
C ASP A 70 11.20 -7.89 11.99
N GLY A 71 10.60 -7.50 10.85
CA GLY A 71 9.29 -6.86 10.80
C GLY A 71 9.29 -5.34 10.97
N ARG A 72 10.46 -4.69 11.05
CA ARG A 72 10.53 -3.22 11.01
C ARG A 72 10.25 -2.71 9.60
N GLU A 73 9.48 -1.65 9.52
CA GLU A 73 9.06 -0.95 8.31
C GLU A 73 9.77 0.40 8.19
N ALA A 74 10.06 0.82 6.96
CA ALA A 74 10.49 2.17 6.67
C ALA A 74 9.85 2.67 5.36
N LEU A 75 9.34 3.90 5.40
CA LEU A 75 8.87 4.66 4.24
C LEU A 75 9.66 5.96 4.17
N VAL A 76 10.21 6.25 2.99
CA VAL A 76 10.94 7.48 2.70
C VAL A 76 10.52 8.03 1.35
N ALA A 77 10.75 9.33 1.17
CA ALA A 77 10.27 10.13 0.05
C ALA A 77 8.72 10.29 0.00
N GLY A 78 8.17 10.86 -1.07
CA GLY A 78 6.72 11.01 -1.24
C GLY A 78 6.11 12.27 -0.64
N ALA A 79 6.90 13.25 -0.20
CA ALA A 79 6.36 14.58 0.17
C ALA A 79 5.93 15.42 -1.05
N GLY A 80 6.01 14.87 -2.26
CA GLY A 80 5.52 15.46 -3.49
C GLY A 80 6.61 16.07 -4.38
N PRO A 81 6.25 16.48 -5.61
CA PRO A 81 7.18 16.94 -6.64
C PRO A 81 7.96 18.21 -6.29
N VAL A 82 7.47 19.01 -5.34
CA VAL A 82 8.13 20.26 -4.93
C VAL A 82 9.20 20.02 -3.86
N LEU A 83 8.97 19.06 -2.96
CA LEU A 83 9.79 18.89 -1.76
C LEU A 83 10.74 17.69 -1.84
N ASP A 84 10.41 16.66 -2.64
CA ASP A 84 10.99 15.32 -2.44
C ASP A 84 11.10 14.48 -3.71
N ASP A 85 10.10 14.55 -4.61
CA ASP A 85 10.01 13.65 -5.76
C ASP A 85 10.79 14.15 -7.00
N TRP A 86 12.11 14.27 -6.89
CA TRP A 86 13.00 14.77 -7.97
C TRP A 86 13.30 13.72 -9.07
N GLY A 87 12.42 12.74 -9.28
CA GLY A 87 12.61 11.62 -10.21
C GLY A 87 12.63 12.04 -11.69
N ARG A 88 13.72 12.71 -12.11
CA ARG A 88 14.03 13.30 -13.42
C ARG A 88 12.93 14.20 -14.02
N GLN A 89 13.23 15.50 -14.12
CA GLN A 89 12.65 16.34 -15.17
C GLN A 89 13.19 15.91 -16.54
#